data_AF-A0A3D5SJK5-F1
#
_entry.id   AF-A0A3D5SJK5-F1
#
_cell.length_a   1.000
_cell.length_b   1.000
_cell.length_c   1.000
_cell.angle_alpha   90.00
_cell.angle_beta   90.00
_cell.angle_gamma   90.00
#
_symmetry.space_group_name_H-M   'P 1'
#
loop_
_entity.id
_entity.type
_entity.pdbx_description
1 polymer ?
#
loop_
_entity_poly.entity_id
_entity_poly.type
_entity_poly.pdbx_seq_one_letter_code
_entity_poly.pdbx_strand_id
1 'polypeptide(L)' 'MSSPLGLPAQTCRTLSQKSRPSLGQLRKKIETDPANPKYILTEPWIGYRFDPGA' A
#
# COMPACT_ATOMS: atom_id res chain seq x y z
N MET A 1 -20.53 -47.05 -11.46
CA MET A 1 -19.09 -47.12 -11.13
C MET A 1 -18.36 -46.53 -12.32
N SER A 2 -17.67 -45.40 -12.32
CA SER A 2 -17.36 -44.40 -11.30
C SER A 2 -16.97 -43.14 -12.08
N SER A 3 -17.62 -42.03 -11.83
CA SER A 3 -17.12 -40.71 -12.24
C SER A 3 -15.93 -40.34 -11.34
N PRO A 4 -14.86 -39.73 -11.88
CA PRO A 4 -14.11 -38.78 -11.11
C PRO A 4 -14.34 -37.40 -11.73
N LEU A 5 -15.18 -36.60 -11.08
CA LEU A 5 -15.15 -35.16 -11.22
C LEU A 5 -13.78 -34.70 -10.69
N GLY A 6 -12.82 -34.57 -11.61
CA GLY A 6 -11.56 -33.86 -11.37
C GLY A 6 -11.86 -32.38 -11.26
N LEU A 7 -12.37 -31.95 -10.12
CA LEU A 7 -12.41 -30.54 -9.75
C LEU A 7 -10.97 -30.02 -9.85
N PRO A 8 -10.70 -28.94 -10.61
CA PRO A 8 -9.39 -28.32 -10.54
C PRO A 8 -9.20 -27.90 -9.08
N ALA A 9 -8.16 -28.44 -8.43
CA ALA A 9 -7.68 -27.91 -7.17
C ALA A 9 -7.53 -26.41 -7.38
N GLN A 10 -8.47 -25.66 -6.81
CA GLN A 10 -8.44 -24.21 -6.84
C GLN A 10 -7.11 -23.88 -6.17
N THR A 11 -6.14 -23.48 -6.98
CA THR A 11 -4.84 -23.06 -6.50
C THR A 11 -5.15 -22.01 -5.45
N CYS A 12 -4.87 -22.31 -4.17
CA CYS A 12 -4.82 -21.31 -3.12
C CYS A 12 -3.79 -20.30 -3.60
N ARG A 13 -4.25 -19.28 -4.34
CA ARG A 13 -3.42 -18.24 -4.92
C ARG A 13 -3.11 -17.29 -3.78
N THR A 14 -2.48 -17.77 -2.73
CA THR A 14 -1.84 -16.94 -1.71
C THR A 14 -0.50 -16.48 -2.26
N LEU A 15 -0.54 -15.75 -3.37
CA LEU A 15 0.53 -14.84 -3.72
C LEU A 15 0.40 -13.68 -2.74
N SER A 16 1.04 -13.81 -1.57
CA SER A 16 1.26 -12.70 -0.65
C SER A 16 2.18 -11.68 -1.32
N GLN A 17 1.65 -10.95 -2.30
CA GLN A 17 2.32 -9.83 -2.92
C GLN A 17 2.18 -8.64 -1.98
N LYS A 18 3.02 -8.63 -0.93
CA LYS A 18 3.07 -7.52 0.01
C LYS A 18 3.76 -6.32 -0.67
N SER A 19 2.96 -5.45 -1.27
CA SER A 19 3.42 -4.15 -1.75
C SER A 19 3.70 -3.21 -0.58
N ARG A 20 4.81 -2.48 -0.60
CA ARG A 20 5.08 -1.42 0.38
C ARG A 20 4.03 -0.31 0.19
N PRO A 21 3.45 0.24 1.26
CA PRO A 21 2.52 1.37 1.15
C PRO A 21 3.17 2.54 0.42
N SER A 22 2.50 3.12 -0.55
CA SER A 22 3.01 4.32 -1.23
C SER A 22 2.80 5.57 -0.37
N LEU A 23 3.63 6.59 -0.55
CA LEU A 23 3.51 7.85 0.19
C LEU A 23 2.16 8.54 -0.06
N GLY A 24 1.58 8.40 -1.26
CA GLY A 24 0.23 8.93 -1.54
C GLY A 24 -0.86 8.23 -0.71
N GLN A 25 -0.74 6.93 -0.48
CA GLN A 25 -1.66 6.21 0.41
C GLN A 25 -1.43 6.57 1.88
N LEU A 26 -0.19 6.83 2.27
CA LEU A 26 0.14 7.25 3.62
C LEU A 26 -0.40 8.65 3.91
N ARG A 27 -0.18 9.62 3.02
CA ARG A 27 -0.68 11.01 3.16
C ARG A 27 -2.19 11.06 3.36
N LYS A 28 -2.96 10.28 2.60
CA LYS A 28 -4.43 10.19 2.76
C LYS A 28 -4.89 9.72 4.15
N LYS A 29 -4.03 9.04 4.92
CA LYS A 29 -4.39 8.49 6.23
C LYS A 29 -4.01 9.40 7.38
N ILE A 30 -2.95 10.19 7.24
CA ILE A 30 -2.37 10.98 8.33
C ILE A 30 -2.53 12.50 8.11
N GLU A 31 -2.57 12.96 6.86
CA GLU A 31 -2.77 14.36 6.52
C GLU A 31 -4.26 14.64 6.38
N THR A 32 -4.74 15.76 6.92
CA THR A 32 -6.12 16.21 6.72
C THR A 32 -6.37 16.66 5.28
N ASP A 33 -5.40 17.34 4.67
CA ASP A 33 -5.42 17.73 3.27
C ASP A 33 -4.19 17.17 2.53
N PRO A 34 -4.35 16.18 1.64
CA PRO A 34 -3.23 15.57 0.93
C PRO A 34 -2.58 16.50 -0.11
N ALA A 35 -3.23 17.61 -0.50
CA ALA A 35 -2.65 18.60 -1.41
C ALA A 35 -1.67 19.54 -0.70
N ASN A 36 -1.84 19.74 0.61
CA ASN A 36 -1.02 20.60 1.45
C ASN A 36 -0.40 19.78 2.61
N PRO A 37 0.60 18.92 2.33
CA PRO A 37 1.17 18.03 3.34
C PRO A 37 1.91 18.81 4.42
N LYS A 38 1.58 18.56 5.70
CA LYS A 38 2.23 19.19 6.86
C LYS A 38 3.24 18.28 7.52
N TYR A 39 2.94 16.98 7.59
CA TYR A 39 3.78 16.02 8.30
C TYR A 39 4.90 15.46 7.42
N ILE A 40 4.63 15.20 6.13
CA ILE A 40 5.63 14.64 5.20
C ILE A 40 5.97 15.64 4.10
N LEU A 41 6.98 16.47 4.38
CA LEU A 41 7.51 17.48 3.46
C LEU A 41 8.40 16.84 2.39
N THR A 42 8.30 17.34 1.16
CA THR A 42 9.12 16.87 0.03
C THR A 42 10.19 17.90 -0.23
N GLU A 43 11.43 17.56 0.09
CA GLU A 43 12.59 18.40 -0.15
C GLU A 43 13.21 18.02 -1.50
N PRO A 44 13.26 18.96 -2.46
CA PRO A 44 13.92 18.71 -3.73
C PRO A 44 15.36 18.23 -3.49
N TRP A 45 15.75 17.16 -4.19
CA TRP A 45 17.11 16.59 -4.17
C TRP A 45 17.56 15.87 -2.90
N ILE A 46 16.77 15.91 -1.82
CA ILE A 46 17.07 15.22 -0.55
C ILE A 46 16.10 14.05 -0.31
N GLY A 47 14.82 14.26 -0.60
CA GLY A 47 13.77 13.27 -0.39
C GLY A 47 12.67 13.80 0.53
N TYR A 48 12.37 13.08 1.60
CA TYR A 48 11.24 13.39 2.48
C TYR A 48 11.69 13.70 3.89
N ARG A 49 11.07 14.72 4.48
CA ARG A 49 11.28 15.10 5.88
C ARG A 49 9.97 14.89 6.64
N PHE A 50 10.09 14.32 7.83
CA PHE A 50 8.97 14.14 8.76
C PHE A 50 8.99 15.25 9.81
N ASP A 51 7.89 15.98 9.93
CA ASP A 51 7.72 17.07 10.91
C ASP A 51 6.41 16.90 11.69
N PRO A 52 6.44 16.28 12.88
CA PRO A 52 5.23 16.02 13.67
C PRO A 52 4.67 17.26 14.38
N GLY A 53 5.34 18.42 14.28
CA GLY A 53 5.03 19.64 15.05
C GLY A 53 4.43 20.80 14.23
N ALA A 54 4.04 20.57 12.97
CA ALA A 54 3.49 21.57 12.06
C ALA A 54 1.94 21.67 12.09
#